data_AF-A0A959ZQ49-F1
#
_entry.id   AF-A0A959ZQ49-F1
#
_cell.length_a   1.000
_cell.length_b   1.000
_cell.length_c   1.000
_cell.angle_alpha   90.00
_cell.angle_beta   90.00
_cell.angle_gamma   90.00
#
_symmetry.space_group_name_H-M   'P 1'
#
loop_
_entity.id
_entity.type
_entity.pdbx_description
1 polymer ?
#
loop_
_entity_poly.entity_id
_entity_poly.type
_entity_poly.pdbx_seq_one_letter_code
_entity_poly.pdbx_strand_id
1 'polypeptide(L)'
;MHRLKEAKPSPSMIVAIIALVAALGGSAYAASKITGKDIKNNAITSPKVKNKTLKTKDFSNQARKQLQGPQGDTGPQGPVGPSTPATYTNPNWSVIDRNTEGSAVGTLAGGPYFGTAAADGPPLGVGALHIETASGSEKVAFGNQVDFAGDPVSGLSQMGYSYTQTGEDYDRYAGNLPNISLEINPSVANKDYTSMVYVPPAPATKPEQKWFTTDADADPGGGASGWYFTNGSVAAATLCGQAGGQHFCSLTEAENALVTNNDGGPAASILTLGVAKGKDYQYQGSVDALRVNDEVFNFEPFGVEVTTP
;
A
#
# COMPACT_ATOMS: atom_id res chain seq x y z
N MET A 1 -84.16 -16.58 52.06
CA MET A 1 -83.98 -15.25 52.69
C MET A 1 -82.88 -14.56 51.87
N HIS A 2 -83.03 -13.49 51.09
CA HIS A 2 -84.04 -12.47 50.82
C HIS A 2 -84.38 -12.45 49.31
N ARG A 3 -85.65 -12.26 48.93
CA ARG A 3 -86.04 -11.88 47.56
C ARG A 3 -85.52 -10.46 47.29
N LEU A 4 -84.63 -10.28 46.31
CA LEU A 4 -84.29 -8.94 45.81
C LEU A 4 -85.55 -8.38 45.12
N LYS A 5 -86.20 -7.39 45.73
CA LYS A 5 -87.24 -6.60 45.07
C LYS A 5 -86.57 -5.84 43.93
N GLU A 6 -87.08 -5.97 42.71
CA GLU A 6 -86.71 -5.10 41.59
C GLU A 6 -86.96 -3.65 41.99
N ALA A 7 -85.88 -2.92 42.29
CA ALA A 7 -85.95 -1.48 42.49
C ALA A 7 -86.13 -0.85 41.12
N LYS A 8 -87.37 -0.50 40.77
CA LYS A 8 -87.62 0.35 39.59
C LYS A 8 -86.80 1.63 39.79
N PRO A 9 -85.96 2.04 38.82
CA PRO A 9 -85.20 3.28 38.94
C PRO A 9 -86.16 4.42 39.24
N SER A 10 -85.83 5.27 40.21
CA SER A 10 -86.70 6.38 40.58
C SER A 10 -86.89 7.30 39.37
N PRO A 11 -88.05 7.98 39.24
CA PRO A 11 -88.25 8.97 38.18
C PRO A 11 -87.11 10.00 38.12
N SER A 12 -86.56 10.38 39.27
CA SER A 12 -85.39 11.26 39.38
C SER A 12 -84.11 10.64 38.80
N MET A 13 -83.88 9.33 38.95
CA MET A 13 -82.74 8.64 38.35
C MET A 13 -82.88 8.54 36.83
N ILE A 14 -84.10 8.33 36.32
CA ILE A 14 -84.36 8.31 34.87
C ILE A 14 -84.10 9.69 34.27
N VAL A 15 -84.61 10.75 34.90
CA VAL A 15 -84.36 12.14 34.46
C VAL A 15 -82.87 12.47 34.56
N ALA A 16 -82.18 12.06 35.61
CA ALA A 16 -80.74 12.27 35.76
C ALA A 16 -79.93 11.57 34.67
N ILE A 17 -80.28 10.33 34.29
CA ILE A 17 -79.63 9.60 33.21
C ILE A 17 -79.90 10.26 31.85
N ILE A 18 -81.14 10.68 31.56
CA ILE A 18 -81.47 11.38 30.31
C ILE A 18 -80.74 12.72 30.24
N ALA A 19 -80.73 13.49 31.33
CA ALA A 19 -80.01 14.75 31.42
C ALA A 19 -78.50 14.54 31.25
N LEU A 20 -77.95 13.47 31.82
CA LEU A 20 -76.53 13.12 31.66
C LEU A 20 -76.21 12.73 30.21
N VAL A 21 -77.03 11.90 29.57
CA VAL A 21 -76.85 11.52 28.16
C VAL A 21 -76.99 12.75 27.24
N ALA A 22 -77.97 13.62 27.50
CA ALA A 22 -78.16 14.86 26.73
C ALA A 22 -77.00 15.86 26.94
N ALA A 23 -76.50 15.99 28.18
CA ALA A 23 -75.37 16.85 28.52
C ALA A 23 -74.04 16.35 27.92
N LEU A 24 -73.87 15.03 27.78
CA LEU A 24 -72.68 14.42 27.18
C LEU A 24 -72.70 14.39 25.64
N GLY A 25 -73.88 14.43 25.00
CA GLY A 25 -74.02 14.26 23.55
C GLY A 25 -73.89 15.52 22.69
N GLY A 26 -73.99 16.73 23.28
CA GLY A 26 -74.18 17.97 22.51
C GLY A 26 -72.95 18.45 21.73
N SER A 27 -71.74 18.32 22.27
CA SER A 27 -70.53 18.88 21.66
C SER A 27 -69.88 17.96 20.62
N ALA A 28 -69.99 16.64 20.80
CA ALA A 28 -69.41 15.66 19.87
C ALA A 28 -70.17 15.57 18.53
N TYR A 29 -71.48 15.82 18.53
CA TYR A 29 -72.30 15.74 17.32
C TYR A 29 -71.94 16.83 16.29
N ALA A 30 -71.67 18.06 16.75
CA ALA A 30 -71.35 19.20 15.87
C ALA A 30 -70.00 19.04 15.15
N ALA A 31 -68.98 18.50 15.82
CA ALA A 31 -67.65 18.30 15.24
C ALA A 31 -67.64 17.27 14.10
N SER A 32 -68.59 16.33 14.08
CA SER A 32 -68.71 15.32 13.02
C SER A 32 -69.53 15.76 11.80
N LYS A 33 -70.25 16.89 11.89
CA LYS A 33 -71.18 17.36 10.87
C LYS A 33 -70.71 18.57 10.07
N ILE A 34 -69.78 19.37 10.60
CA ILE A 34 -69.23 20.51 9.86
C ILE A 34 -68.26 19.99 8.81
N THR A 35 -68.68 20.06 7.56
CA THR A 35 -67.85 19.75 6.39
C THR A 35 -67.38 21.04 5.74
N GLY A 36 -66.49 20.95 4.74
CA GLY A 36 -66.10 22.12 3.96
C GLY A 36 -67.28 22.84 3.28
N LYS A 37 -68.44 22.19 3.11
CA LYS A 37 -69.64 22.79 2.52
C LYS A 37 -70.34 23.79 3.44
N ASP A 38 -70.13 23.64 4.75
CA ASP A 38 -70.73 24.51 5.77
C ASP A 38 -69.86 25.76 6.03
N ILE A 39 -68.65 25.78 5.46
CA ILE A 39 -67.69 26.88 5.57
C ILE A 39 -67.86 27.80 4.37
N LYS A 40 -68.30 29.04 4.61
CA LYS A 40 -68.39 30.07 3.55
C LYS A 40 -67.02 30.34 2.93
N ASN A 41 -66.99 30.64 1.63
CA ASN A 41 -65.78 31.07 0.96
C ASN A 41 -65.14 32.27 1.69
N ASN A 42 -63.80 32.26 1.78
CA ASN A 42 -63.00 33.25 2.50
C ASN A 42 -63.23 33.32 4.02
N ALA A 43 -63.92 32.35 4.63
CA ALA A 43 -64.10 32.31 6.09
C ALA A 43 -62.80 32.00 6.85
N ILE A 44 -61.86 31.25 6.25
CA ILE A 44 -60.55 30.96 6.82
C ILE A 44 -59.51 31.87 6.16
N THR A 45 -59.15 32.94 6.85
CA THR A 45 -58.14 33.92 6.42
C THR A 45 -56.82 33.70 7.17
N SER A 46 -55.73 34.32 6.71
CA SER A 46 -54.39 34.13 7.29
C SER A 46 -54.31 34.31 8.81
N PRO A 47 -54.95 35.32 9.44
CA PRO A 47 -54.93 35.45 10.91
C PRO A 47 -55.56 34.28 11.68
N LYS A 48 -56.44 33.50 11.02
CA LYS A 48 -57.09 32.31 11.61
C LYS A 48 -56.25 31.04 11.48
N VAL A 49 -55.12 31.10 10.78
CA VAL A 49 -54.18 29.98 10.63
C VAL A 49 -52.95 30.26 11.48
N LYS A 50 -52.66 29.38 12.44
CA LYS A 50 -51.46 29.52 13.28
C LYS A 50 -50.20 29.28 12.43
N ASN A 51 -49.23 30.18 12.52
CA ASN A 51 -47.97 30.07 11.80
C ASN A 51 -47.26 28.73 12.05
N LYS A 52 -46.65 28.17 11.00
CA LYS A 52 -45.88 26.91 11.02
C LYS A 52 -46.67 25.64 11.42
N THR A 53 -48.01 25.68 11.36
CA THR A 53 -48.84 24.51 11.72
C THR A 53 -49.32 23.67 10.53
N LEU A 54 -49.32 24.24 9.32
CA LEU A 54 -49.68 23.51 8.10
C LEU A 54 -48.58 22.50 7.75
N LYS A 55 -48.97 21.26 7.53
CA LYS A 55 -48.12 20.16 7.09
C LYS A 55 -48.22 20.02 5.58
N THR A 56 -47.24 19.35 4.96
CA THR A 56 -47.26 19.04 3.52
C THR A 56 -48.58 18.39 3.09
N LYS A 57 -49.13 17.50 3.93
CA LYS A 57 -50.41 16.82 3.69
C LYS A 57 -51.61 17.76 3.47
N ASP A 58 -51.57 18.97 4.01
CA ASP A 58 -52.65 19.95 3.97
C ASP A 58 -52.68 20.72 2.64
N PHE A 59 -51.63 20.58 1.82
CA PHE A 59 -51.51 21.20 0.50
C PHE A 59 -51.84 20.21 -0.62
N SER A 60 -52.44 20.71 -1.70
CA SER A 60 -52.68 19.95 -2.92
C SER A 60 -51.36 19.51 -3.57
N ASN A 61 -51.41 18.47 -4.41
CA ASN A 61 -50.22 18.01 -5.15
C ASN A 61 -49.61 19.11 -6.02
N GLN A 62 -50.45 19.98 -6.59
CA GLN A 62 -50.00 21.13 -7.37
C GLN A 62 -49.25 22.15 -6.49
N ALA A 63 -49.79 22.49 -5.31
CA ALA A 63 -49.14 23.41 -4.40
C ALA A 63 -47.80 22.86 -3.88
N ARG A 64 -47.70 21.56 -3.61
CA ARG A 64 -46.43 20.92 -3.21
C ARG A 64 -45.35 21.01 -4.29
N LYS A 65 -45.73 20.81 -5.56
CA LYS A 65 -44.80 20.97 -6.69
C LYS A 65 -44.30 22.41 -6.82
N GLN A 66 -45.13 23.40 -6.48
CA GLN A 66 -44.75 24.81 -6.49
C GLN A 66 -43.86 25.22 -5.31
N LEU A 67 -43.84 24.44 -4.23
CA LEU A 67 -42.98 24.68 -3.06
C LEU A 67 -41.56 24.11 -3.22
N GLN A 68 -41.33 23.25 -4.20
CA GLN A 68 -40.01 22.72 -4.51
C GLN A 68 -39.27 23.75 -5.38
N GLY A 69 -38.29 24.44 -4.79
CA GLY A 69 -37.41 25.33 -5.54
C GLY A 69 -36.64 24.56 -6.63
N PRO A 70 -36.11 25.24 -7.66
CA PRO A 70 -35.24 24.60 -8.62
C PRO A 70 -34.06 23.96 -7.89
N GLN A 71 -33.58 22.82 -8.41
CA GLN A 71 -32.32 22.24 -7.99
C GLN A 71 -31.23 23.30 -8.15
N GLY A 72 -30.34 23.43 -7.15
CA GLY A 72 -29.20 24.34 -7.26
C GLY A 72 -28.29 23.95 -8.43
N ASP A 73 -27.56 24.93 -8.96
CA ASP A 73 -26.62 24.69 -10.05
C ASP A 73 -25.57 23.64 -9.67
N THR A 74 -25.12 22.86 -10.66
CA THR A 74 -23.96 21.98 -10.48
C THR A 74 -22.76 22.82 -10.05
N GLY A 75 -22.00 22.35 -9.05
CA GLY A 75 -20.77 23.02 -8.63
C GLY A 75 -19.76 23.13 -9.77
N PRO A 76 -18.80 24.07 -9.70
CA PRO A 76 -17.76 24.20 -10.72
C PRO A 76 -16.95 22.91 -10.83
N GLN A 77 -16.52 22.60 -12.07
CA GLN A 77 -15.54 21.54 -12.28
C GLN A 77 -14.25 21.84 -11.50
N GLY A 78 -13.63 20.81 -10.91
CA GLY A 78 -12.33 20.95 -10.26
C GLY A 78 -11.24 21.44 -11.24
N PRO A 79 -10.10 21.96 -10.73
CA PRO A 79 -8.98 22.34 -11.58
C PRO A 79 -8.51 21.16 -12.42
N VAL A 80 -8.13 21.42 -13.66
CA VAL A 80 -7.46 20.43 -14.51
C VAL A 80 -6.13 20.06 -13.83
N GLY A 81 -5.83 18.77 -13.74
CA GLY A 81 -4.52 18.31 -13.22
C GLY A 81 -3.35 18.79 -14.08
N PRO A 82 -2.10 18.71 -13.60
CA PRO A 82 -0.93 19.08 -14.39
C PRO A 82 -0.93 18.33 -15.73
N SER A 83 -0.73 19.07 -16.83
CA SER A 83 -0.86 18.57 -18.21
C SER A 83 0.38 17.83 -18.73
N THR A 84 1.43 17.74 -17.94
CA THR A 84 2.70 17.10 -18.33
C THR A 84 2.73 15.67 -17.82
N PRO A 85 2.91 14.66 -18.69
CA PRO A 85 3.22 13.31 -18.24
C PRO A 85 4.42 13.34 -17.29
N ALA A 86 4.38 12.53 -16.24
CA ALA A 86 5.57 12.30 -15.42
C ALA A 86 6.68 11.77 -16.34
N THR A 87 7.84 12.43 -16.31
CA THR A 87 9.02 11.97 -17.04
C THR A 87 9.83 11.13 -16.08
N TYR A 88 10.00 9.84 -16.40
CA TYR A 88 10.81 8.95 -15.59
C TYR A 88 12.28 9.05 -16.00
N THR A 89 13.17 9.28 -15.03
CA THR A 89 14.63 9.20 -15.25
C THR A 89 15.06 7.72 -15.26
N ASN A 90 15.83 7.31 -16.26
CA ASN A 90 16.30 5.93 -16.45
C ASN A 90 15.17 4.87 -16.32
N PRO A 91 14.23 4.84 -17.28
CA PRO A 91 12.99 4.05 -17.18
C PRO A 91 13.19 2.53 -17.26
N ASN A 92 14.42 2.05 -17.49
CA ASN A 92 14.74 0.62 -17.52
C ASN A 92 14.84 -0.01 -16.12
N TRP A 93 14.84 0.81 -15.07
CA TRP A 93 14.75 0.36 -13.68
C TRP A 93 13.31 0.09 -13.29
N SER A 94 12.99 -1.17 -13.00
CA SER A 94 11.65 -1.58 -12.62
C SER A 94 11.66 -2.84 -11.75
N VAL A 95 10.48 -3.23 -11.26
CA VAL A 95 10.28 -4.60 -10.78
C VAL A 95 10.64 -5.59 -11.89
N ILE A 96 11.35 -6.65 -11.51
CA ILE A 96 11.69 -7.77 -12.39
C ILE A 96 10.61 -8.83 -12.16
N ASP A 97 9.57 -8.81 -13.00
CA ASP A 97 8.35 -9.63 -12.83
C ASP A 97 8.65 -11.13 -12.75
N ARG A 98 9.59 -11.62 -13.58
CA ARG A 98 9.97 -13.04 -13.61
C ARG A 98 10.63 -13.53 -12.32
N ASN A 99 11.07 -12.63 -11.45
CA ASN A 99 11.82 -12.92 -10.24
C ASN A 99 11.18 -12.29 -8.99
N THR A 100 9.90 -11.90 -9.11
CA THR A 100 9.05 -11.33 -8.06
C THR A 100 7.86 -12.27 -7.86
N GLU A 101 7.56 -12.60 -6.61
CA GLU A 101 6.56 -13.61 -6.26
C GLU A 101 5.71 -13.19 -5.06
N GLY A 102 4.40 -13.42 -5.16
CA GLY A 102 3.43 -13.08 -4.12
C GLY A 102 2.98 -11.62 -4.19
N SER A 103 2.75 -11.01 -3.03
CA SER A 103 2.27 -9.63 -2.89
C SER A 103 3.39 -8.64 -2.58
N ALA A 104 4.61 -8.95 -3.03
CA ALA A 104 5.79 -8.17 -2.70
C ALA A 104 5.73 -6.76 -3.34
N VAL A 105 6.36 -5.79 -2.68
CA VAL A 105 6.41 -4.39 -3.12
C VAL A 105 7.82 -4.06 -3.55
N GLY A 106 7.96 -3.42 -4.71
CA GLY A 106 9.18 -2.77 -5.18
C GLY A 106 8.80 -1.46 -5.84
N THR A 107 8.91 -0.35 -5.10
CA THR A 107 8.38 0.96 -5.51
C THR A 107 9.39 2.05 -5.22
N LEU A 108 9.60 2.93 -6.20
CA LEU A 108 10.33 4.17 -5.98
C LEU A 108 9.42 5.18 -5.26
N ALA A 109 9.86 5.70 -4.12
CA ALA A 109 9.09 6.64 -3.31
C ALA A 109 10.02 7.58 -2.52
N GLY A 110 9.43 8.58 -1.86
CA GLY A 110 10.18 9.51 -1.01
C GLY A 110 10.52 8.91 0.36
N GLY A 111 11.68 9.28 0.92
CA GLY A 111 12.17 8.78 2.20
C GLY A 111 12.71 7.35 2.11
N PRO A 112 12.70 6.57 3.21
CA PRO A 112 12.26 6.94 4.54
C PRO A 112 13.18 7.97 5.24
N TYR A 113 12.58 8.77 6.11
CA TYR A 113 13.26 9.64 7.06
C TYR A 113 13.05 9.13 8.47
N PHE A 114 14.12 9.05 9.25
CA PHE A 114 14.12 8.54 10.62
C PHE A 114 14.17 9.63 11.69
N GLY A 115 14.16 10.87 11.24
CA GLY A 115 14.26 12.08 12.05
C GLY A 115 14.12 13.30 11.16
N THR A 116 14.54 14.46 11.65
CA THR A 116 14.39 15.75 10.96
C THR A 116 15.71 16.32 10.45
N ALA A 117 16.85 15.69 10.77
CA ALA A 117 18.14 16.07 10.22
C ALA A 117 18.30 15.48 8.81
N ALA A 118 19.12 16.13 7.98
CA ALA A 118 19.41 15.64 6.63
C ALA A 118 20.02 14.22 6.65
N ALA A 119 20.85 13.92 7.66
CA ALA A 119 21.46 12.60 7.84
C ALA A 119 20.45 11.50 8.25
N ASP A 120 19.22 11.87 8.61
CA ASP A 120 18.16 10.91 8.94
C ASP A 120 17.37 10.49 7.69
N GLY A 121 17.60 11.13 6.54
CA GLY A 121 16.98 10.81 5.26
C GLY A 121 17.82 9.87 4.40
N PRO A 122 17.35 9.58 3.17
CA PRO A 122 18.12 8.82 2.20
C PRO A 122 19.53 9.38 1.99
N PRO A 123 20.55 8.52 1.82
CA PRO A 123 21.92 8.95 1.59
C PRO A 123 22.10 9.87 0.38
N LEU A 124 21.31 9.66 -0.68
CA LEU A 124 21.27 10.52 -1.85
C LEU A 124 19.85 11.05 -2.07
N GLY A 125 19.77 12.34 -2.41
CA GLY A 125 18.53 13.03 -2.72
C GLY A 125 17.44 12.90 -1.64
N VAL A 126 16.21 12.54 -2.05
CA VAL A 126 15.03 12.53 -1.16
C VAL A 126 14.22 11.25 -1.24
N GLY A 127 14.61 10.32 -2.13
CA GLY A 127 13.90 9.08 -2.38
C GLY A 127 14.67 7.84 -2.02
N ALA A 128 13.98 6.72 -2.17
CA ALA A 128 14.58 5.41 -2.17
C ALA A 128 13.73 4.43 -2.97
N LEU A 129 14.30 3.27 -3.23
CA LEU A 129 13.55 2.07 -3.56
C LEU A 129 13.01 1.45 -2.27
N HIS A 130 11.70 1.48 -2.09
CA HIS A 130 11.00 0.76 -1.02
C HIS A 130 10.76 -0.69 -1.45
N ILE A 131 11.14 -1.63 -0.58
CA ILE A 131 10.99 -3.06 -0.81
C ILE A 131 10.38 -3.75 0.39
N GLU A 132 9.31 -4.51 0.14
CA GLU A 132 8.57 -5.22 1.19
C GLU A 132 8.18 -6.62 0.74
N THR A 133 8.25 -7.57 1.68
CA THR A 133 7.69 -8.92 1.54
C THR A 133 6.83 -9.21 2.77
N ALA A 134 5.62 -9.70 2.57
CA ALA A 134 4.67 -9.99 3.65
C ALA A 134 4.96 -11.33 4.35
N SER A 135 5.78 -12.20 3.75
CA SER A 135 6.14 -13.50 4.33
C SER A 135 7.44 -14.04 3.75
N GLY A 136 8.01 -15.06 4.41
CA GLY A 136 9.17 -15.79 3.91
C GLY A 136 8.93 -16.64 2.65
N SER A 137 7.70 -16.67 2.12
CA SER A 137 7.40 -17.29 0.82
C SER A 137 7.39 -16.30 -0.35
N GLU A 138 7.47 -15.01 -0.07
CA GLU A 138 7.45 -13.96 -1.09
C GLU A 138 8.86 -13.56 -1.50
N LYS A 139 8.95 -12.92 -2.67
CA LYS A 139 10.20 -12.43 -3.23
C LYS A 139 9.94 -11.13 -3.97
N VAL A 140 10.85 -10.17 -3.87
CA VAL A 140 10.89 -9.02 -4.77
C VAL A 140 12.27 -8.90 -5.39
N ALA A 141 12.31 -8.56 -6.68
CA ALA A 141 13.51 -8.15 -7.37
C ALA A 141 13.19 -6.86 -8.14
N PHE A 142 14.04 -5.85 -7.98
CA PHE A 142 13.92 -4.57 -8.69
C PHE A 142 15.28 -4.26 -9.31
N GLY A 143 15.31 -3.96 -10.59
CA GLY A 143 16.58 -3.79 -11.30
C GLY A 143 16.41 -3.38 -12.74
N ASN A 144 17.55 -3.37 -13.42
CA ASN A 144 17.69 -2.96 -14.81
C ASN A 144 18.04 -4.17 -15.68
N GLN A 145 17.15 -4.44 -16.63
CA GLN A 145 17.20 -5.63 -17.50
C GLN A 145 17.77 -5.31 -18.89
N VAL A 146 18.12 -4.05 -19.14
CA VAL A 146 18.42 -3.53 -20.48
C VAL A 146 19.86 -3.03 -20.53
N ASP A 147 20.23 -2.12 -19.63
CA ASP A 147 21.44 -1.32 -19.80
C ASP A 147 22.71 -2.11 -19.46
N PHE A 148 22.61 -3.12 -18.57
CA PHE A 148 23.71 -4.01 -18.20
C PHE A 148 23.74 -5.31 -19.01
N ALA A 149 22.77 -5.54 -19.89
CA ALA A 149 22.61 -6.82 -20.56
C ALA A 149 23.77 -7.06 -21.55
N GLY A 150 24.52 -8.14 -21.31
CA GLY A 150 25.70 -8.52 -22.09
C GLY A 150 27.02 -8.02 -21.51
N ASP A 151 27.01 -7.15 -20.49
CA ASP A 151 28.23 -6.67 -19.86
C ASP A 151 28.97 -7.84 -19.18
N PRO A 152 30.31 -7.87 -19.23
CA PRO A 152 31.08 -8.95 -18.62
C PRO A 152 30.97 -8.89 -17.11
N VAL A 153 30.71 -10.03 -16.47
CA VAL A 153 30.72 -10.10 -14.99
C VAL A 153 32.10 -9.73 -14.45
N SER A 154 33.18 -10.09 -15.14
CA SER A 154 34.56 -9.73 -14.79
C SER A 154 34.89 -8.23 -14.97
N GLY A 155 33.93 -7.42 -15.45
CA GLY A 155 34.05 -5.98 -15.54
C GLY A 155 33.52 -5.25 -14.29
N LEU A 156 32.97 -5.99 -13.33
CA LEU A 156 32.60 -5.43 -12.03
C LEU A 156 33.88 -5.17 -11.24
N SER A 157 33.96 -3.99 -10.65
CA SER A 157 35.13 -3.57 -9.89
C SER A 157 34.74 -2.82 -8.62
N GLN A 158 33.53 -2.24 -8.59
CA GLN A 158 32.98 -1.66 -7.39
C GLN A 158 31.48 -1.95 -7.24
N MET A 159 31.06 -2.46 -6.08
CA MET A 159 29.69 -2.85 -5.78
C MET A 159 29.39 -2.47 -4.34
N GLY A 160 28.22 -1.89 -4.12
CA GLY A 160 27.80 -1.48 -2.79
C GLY A 160 26.45 -0.80 -2.85
N TYR A 161 25.83 -0.58 -1.71
CA TYR A 161 24.53 0.08 -1.65
C TYR A 161 24.25 0.49 -0.22
N SER A 162 23.30 1.41 -0.09
CA SER A 162 22.72 1.76 1.18
C SER A 162 21.36 1.08 1.36
N TYR A 163 21.07 0.68 2.58
CA TYR A 163 19.81 0.03 2.91
C TYR A 163 19.33 0.40 4.31
N THR A 164 18.06 0.11 4.55
CA THR A 164 17.45 0.19 5.87
C THR A 164 16.98 -1.19 6.31
N GLN A 165 16.81 -1.35 7.62
CA GLN A 165 16.20 -2.52 8.22
C GLN A 165 15.43 -2.04 9.46
N THR A 166 14.20 -2.51 9.64
CA THR A 166 13.45 -2.19 10.85
C THR A 166 13.96 -2.98 12.05
N GLY A 167 13.68 -2.48 13.27
CA GLY A 167 14.05 -3.21 14.48
C GLY A 167 13.31 -4.55 14.60
N GLU A 168 12.06 -4.61 14.15
CA GLU A 168 11.24 -5.81 14.10
C GLU A 168 11.81 -6.85 13.13
N ASP A 169 12.37 -6.38 12.02
CA ASP A 169 13.02 -7.22 11.03
C ASP A 169 14.32 -7.83 11.57
N TYR A 170 15.15 -7.00 12.20
CA TYR A 170 16.38 -7.44 12.88
C TYR A 170 16.12 -8.48 13.96
N ASP A 171 15.07 -8.30 14.78
CA ASP A 171 14.72 -9.24 15.84
C ASP A 171 14.31 -10.63 15.32
N ARG A 172 13.81 -10.71 14.07
CA ARG A 172 13.52 -12.00 13.42
C ARG A 172 14.81 -12.68 13.00
N TYR A 173 15.68 -11.93 12.32
CA TYR A 173 17.02 -12.38 11.94
C TYR A 173 17.89 -11.16 11.59
N ALA A 174 19.02 -10.99 12.27
CA ALA A 174 19.89 -9.83 12.07
C ALA A 174 20.41 -9.73 10.62
N GLY A 175 20.59 -10.86 9.92
CA GLY A 175 20.99 -10.91 8.52
C GLY A 175 19.82 -10.84 7.52
N ASN A 176 18.61 -10.49 7.96
CA ASN A 176 17.43 -10.39 7.10
C ASN A 176 17.47 -9.12 6.25
N LEU A 177 18.45 -9.05 5.35
CA LEU A 177 18.77 -7.87 4.58
C LEU A 177 18.36 -8.05 3.11
N PRO A 178 18.14 -6.95 2.38
CA PRO A 178 18.10 -7.02 0.93
C PRO A 178 19.50 -7.33 0.42
N ASN A 179 19.61 -7.80 -0.82
CA ASN A 179 20.86 -8.18 -1.47
C ASN A 179 21.02 -7.44 -2.80
N ILE A 180 22.25 -7.27 -3.26
CA ILE A 180 22.52 -7.05 -4.67
C ILE A 180 22.34 -8.39 -5.38
N SER A 181 21.59 -8.40 -6.48
CA SER A 181 21.30 -9.61 -7.25
C SER A 181 21.49 -9.34 -8.72
N LEU A 182 22.32 -10.18 -9.35
CA LEU A 182 22.51 -10.19 -10.79
C LEU A 182 21.97 -11.51 -11.33
N GLU A 183 21.18 -11.45 -12.39
CA GLU A 183 20.94 -12.60 -13.26
C GLU A 183 22.08 -12.63 -14.27
N ILE A 184 22.79 -13.76 -14.38
CA ILE A 184 23.95 -13.87 -15.28
C ILE A 184 23.83 -15.12 -16.14
N ASN A 185 24.43 -15.09 -17.32
CA ASN A 185 24.89 -16.29 -18.00
C ASN A 185 26.28 -16.63 -17.45
N PRO A 186 26.43 -17.72 -16.66
CA PRO A 186 27.72 -18.05 -16.06
C PRO A 186 28.64 -18.79 -17.04
N SER A 187 28.10 -19.52 -18.02
CA SER A 187 28.86 -20.46 -18.88
C SER A 187 29.75 -21.40 -18.06
N VAL A 188 29.16 -21.95 -16.99
CA VAL A 188 29.78 -22.91 -16.07
C VAL A 188 28.83 -24.08 -15.91
N ALA A 189 29.37 -25.31 -15.89
CA ALA A 189 28.61 -26.54 -15.67
C ALA A 189 27.43 -26.74 -16.65
N ASN A 190 27.59 -26.30 -17.91
CA ASN A 190 26.58 -26.29 -18.97
C ASN A 190 25.33 -25.51 -18.57
N LYS A 191 25.50 -24.38 -17.87
CA LYS A 191 24.42 -23.47 -17.48
C LYS A 191 24.60 -22.12 -18.14
N ASP A 192 23.48 -21.60 -18.63
CA ASP A 192 23.31 -20.28 -19.22
C ASP A 192 22.55 -19.31 -18.29
N TYR A 193 22.21 -19.78 -17.08
CA TYR A 193 21.54 -18.97 -16.06
C TYR A 193 21.95 -19.38 -14.64
N THR A 194 22.33 -18.37 -13.85
CA THR A 194 22.31 -18.40 -12.38
C THR A 194 22.05 -16.99 -11.87
N SER A 195 21.56 -16.86 -10.64
CA SER A 195 21.72 -15.58 -9.94
C SER A 195 23.08 -15.56 -9.25
N MET A 196 23.80 -14.47 -9.39
CA MET A 196 24.96 -14.10 -8.57
C MET A 196 24.46 -13.10 -7.52
N VAL A 197 24.58 -13.45 -6.25
CA VAL A 197 23.92 -12.73 -5.15
C VAL A 197 24.96 -12.33 -4.12
N TYR A 198 24.99 -11.06 -3.76
CA TYR A 198 25.77 -10.57 -2.63
C TYR A 198 24.90 -10.53 -1.37
N VAL A 199 25.30 -11.28 -0.35
CA VAL A 199 24.69 -11.22 0.99
C VAL A 199 25.51 -10.29 1.86
N PRO A 200 24.97 -9.14 2.30
CA PRO A 200 25.69 -8.24 3.20
C PRO A 200 25.89 -8.86 4.58
N PRO A 201 26.94 -8.46 5.33
CA PRO A 201 27.09 -8.85 6.72
C PRO A 201 25.94 -8.30 7.58
N ALA A 202 25.49 -9.11 8.55
CA ALA A 202 24.48 -8.68 9.51
C ALA A 202 24.98 -7.44 10.29
N PRO A 203 24.12 -6.43 10.54
CA PRO A 203 24.53 -5.25 11.29
C PRO A 203 24.94 -5.64 12.71
N ALA A 204 26.06 -5.10 13.21
CA ALA A 204 26.58 -5.46 14.54
C ALA A 204 25.67 -5.01 15.70
N THR A 205 24.77 -4.06 15.43
CA THR A 205 23.83 -3.50 16.41
C THR A 205 22.46 -3.43 15.79
N LYS A 206 21.42 -3.68 16.60
CA LYS A 206 20.03 -3.49 16.19
C LYS A 206 19.85 -2.10 15.58
N PRO A 207 19.21 -1.99 14.40
CA PRO A 207 18.99 -0.72 13.75
C PRO A 207 18.00 0.13 14.56
N GLU A 208 18.47 1.22 15.14
CA GLU A 208 17.63 2.30 15.62
C GLU A 208 17.40 3.26 14.45
N GLN A 209 16.45 2.94 13.55
CA GLN A 209 15.91 3.87 12.55
C GLN A 209 17.01 4.65 11.81
N LYS A 210 17.84 3.97 11.00
CA LYS A 210 18.93 4.62 10.26
C LYS A 210 19.26 3.89 8.96
N TRP A 211 20.00 4.57 8.09
CA TRP A 211 20.61 4.00 6.90
C TRP A 211 21.94 3.32 7.22
N PHE A 212 22.18 2.20 6.58
CA PHE A 212 23.45 1.49 6.54
C PHE A 212 24.01 1.56 5.13
N THR A 213 25.33 1.50 5.00
CA THR A 213 26.01 1.38 3.71
C THR A 213 26.93 0.20 3.77
N THR A 214 26.91 -0.64 2.73
CA THR A 214 27.82 -1.76 2.58
C THR A 214 28.68 -1.57 1.35
N ASP A 215 29.95 -1.91 1.49
CA ASP A 215 30.92 -2.05 0.41
C ASP A 215 31.05 -3.56 0.15
N ALA A 216 30.47 -4.01 -0.95
CA ALA A 216 30.39 -5.43 -1.29
C ALA A 216 31.71 -5.97 -1.86
N ASP A 217 32.62 -5.09 -2.29
CA ASP A 217 33.94 -5.46 -2.80
C ASP A 217 34.93 -5.68 -1.65
N ALA A 218 34.80 -4.86 -0.60
CA ALA A 218 35.59 -4.99 0.61
C ALA A 218 35.23 -6.23 1.44
N ASP A 219 34.12 -6.91 1.13
CA ASP A 219 33.73 -8.16 1.76
C ASP A 219 34.65 -9.31 1.29
N PRO A 220 35.49 -9.87 2.17
CA PRO A 220 36.40 -10.96 1.80
C PRO A 220 35.65 -12.28 1.53
N GLY A 221 34.34 -12.34 1.76
CA GLY A 221 33.57 -13.57 1.79
C GLY A 221 33.87 -14.40 3.04
N GLY A 222 33.45 -15.65 2.99
CA GLY A 222 33.49 -16.59 4.11
C GLY A 222 32.36 -16.33 5.11
N GLY A 223 32.24 -17.23 6.10
CA GLY A 223 31.22 -17.10 7.14
C GLY A 223 29.79 -17.08 6.57
N ALA A 224 29.10 -15.94 6.74
CA ALA A 224 27.68 -15.76 6.39
C ALA A 224 27.40 -14.55 5.47
N SER A 225 28.45 -13.93 4.90
CA SER A 225 28.34 -12.79 3.97
C SER A 225 29.26 -12.97 2.78
N GLY A 226 28.95 -12.29 1.67
CA GLY A 226 29.69 -12.36 0.42
C GLY A 226 28.84 -12.87 -0.75
N TRP A 227 29.51 -13.19 -1.84
CA TRP A 227 28.92 -13.56 -3.11
C TRP A 227 28.69 -15.06 -3.24
N TYR A 228 27.55 -15.46 -3.79
CA TYR A 228 27.29 -16.87 -4.10
C TYR A 228 26.41 -17.02 -5.34
N PHE A 229 26.43 -18.22 -5.92
CA PHE A 229 25.57 -18.58 -7.04
C PHE A 229 24.38 -19.42 -6.58
N THR A 230 23.18 -19.08 -7.06
CA THR A 230 21.95 -19.79 -6.68
C THR A 230 21.76 -21.11 -7.41
N ASN A 231 22.34 -21.28 -8.60
CA ASN A 231 22.32 -22.55 -9.31
C ASN A 231 23.30 -23.54 -8.67
N GLY A 232 22.77 -24.64 -8.11
CA GLY A 232 23.58 -25.62 -7.37
C GLY A 232 24.73 -26.25 -8.17
N SER A 233 24.59 -26.41 -9.49
CA SER A 233 25.68 -26.93 -10.34
C SER A 233 26.79 -25.90 -10.53
N VAL A 234 26.43 -24.62 -10.71
CA VAL A 234 27.40 -23.54 -10.82
C VAL A 234 28.11 -23.36 -9.49
N ALA A 235 27.36 -23.23 -8.38
CA ALA A 235 27.91 -23.11 -7.04
C ALA A 235 28.87 -24.26 -6.66
N ALA A 236 28.56 -25.49 -7.07
CA ALA A 236 29.43 -26.64 -6.83
C ALA A 236 30.72 -26.61 -7.66
N ALA A 237 30.65 -26.15 -8.92
CA ALA A 237 31.83 -26.01 -9.76
C ALA A 237 32.73 -24.86 -9.29
N THR A 238 32.15 -23.73 -8.88
CA THR A 238 32.88 -22.53 -8.48
C THR A 238 33.28 -22.50 -7.00
N LEU A 239 32.73 -23.40 -6.18
CA LEU A 239 32.78 -23.39 -4.70
C LEU A 239 32.12 -22.16 -4.03
N CYS A 240 31.70 -21.16 -4.79
CA CYS A 240 30.91 -20.02 -4.33
C CYS A 240 29.43 -20.39 -4.13
N GLY A 241 29.08 -20.84 -2.93
CA GLY A 241 27.77 -21.39 -2.61
C GLY A 241 27.53 -21.55 -1.11
N GLN A 242 26.37 -22.09 -0.75
CA GLN A 242 25.93 -22.23 0.65
C GLN A 242 25.93 -23.69 1.15
N ALA A 243 26.22 -24.66 0.29
CA ALA A 243 26.24 -26.07 0.67
C ALA A 243 27.53 -26.44 1.41
N GLY A 244 27.54 -27.59 2.10
CA GLY A 244 28.73 -28.07 2.80
C GLY A 244 29.92 -28.25 1.85
N GLY A 245 31.07 -27.64 2.19
CA GLY A 245 32.27 -27.63 1.35
C GLY A 245 32.34 -26.46 0.37
N GLN A 246 31.33 -25.60 0.35
CA GLN A 246 31.30 -24.31 -0.36
C GLN A 246 31.36 -23.17 0.67
N HIS A 247 31.58 -21.94 0.20
CA HIS A 247 31.54 -20.74 1.01
C HIS A 247 31.03 -19.55 0.19
N PHE A 248 30.63 -18.48 0.88
CA PHE A 248 30.45 -17.18 0.24
C PHE A 248 31.80 -16.65 -0.22
N CYS A 249 31.91 -16.20 -1.45
CA CYS A 249 33.14 -15.71 -2.04
C CYS A 249 33.27 -14.19 -1.89
N SER A 250 34.50 -13.66 -1.97
CA SER A 250 34.70 -12.26 -2.35
C SER A 250 34.24 -12.04 -3.81
N LEU A 251 34.05 -10.78 -4.23
CA LEU A 251 33.70 -10.48 -5.63
C LEU A 251 34.76 -11.06 -6.58
N THR A 252 36.02 -10.75 -6.33
CA THR A 252 37.17 -11.23 -7.12
C THR A 252 37.27 -12.76 -7.14
N GLU A 253 36.97 -13.44 -6.03
CA GLU A 253 36.96 -14.91 -6.01
C GLU A 253 35.83 -15.47 -6.89
N ALA A 254 34.63 -14.90 -6.81
CA ALA A 254 33.50 -15.32 -7.64
C ALA A 254 33.76 -15.12 -9.14
N GLU A 255 34.32 -13.96 -9.52
CA GLU A 255 34.70 -13.66 -10.91
C GLU A 255 35.77 -14.63 -11.43
N ASN A 256 36.84 -14.84 -10.66
CA ASN A 256 37.90 -15.77 -11.03
C ASN A 256 37.40 -17.21 -11.12
N ALA A 257 36.45 -17.60 -10.26
CA ALA A 257 35.85 -18.92 -10.30
C ALA A 257 35.00 -19.14 -11.56
N LEU A 258 34.26 -18.12 -12.03
CA LEU A 258 33.54 -18.17 -13.32
C LEU A 258 34.49 -18.34 -14.51
N VAL A 259 35.61 -17.61 -14.52
CA VAL A 259 36.63 -17.73 -15.57
C VAL A 259 37.31 -19.11 -15.53
N THR A 260 37.71 -19.56 -14.35
CA THR A 260 38.46 -20.82 -14.16
C THR A 260 37.62 -22.04 -14.51
N ASN A 261 36.31 -22.01 -14.20
CA ASN A 261 35.39 -23.12 -14.41
C ASN A 261 34.53 -22.97 -15.68
N ASN A 262 34.89 -22.05 -16.57
CA ASN A 262 34.19 -21.87 -17.83
C ASN A 262 34.15 -23.19 -18.61
N ASP A 263 32.98 -23.55 -19.14
CA ASP A 263 32.74 -24.84 -19.81
C ASP A 263 33.04 -24.84 -21.32
N GLY A 264 33.74 -23.82 -21.81
CA GLY A 264 33.99 -23.58 -23.23
C GLY A 264 32.95 -22.67 -23.89
N GLY A 265 31.96 -22.19 -23.13
CA GLY A 265 31.02 -21.14 -23.53
C GLY A 265 31.65 -19.74 -23.59
N PRO A 266 30.84 -18.70 -23.88
CA PRO A 266 31.29 -17.31 -23.83
C PRO A 266 31.73 -16.92 -22.40
N ALA A 267 32.38 -15.75 -22.28
CA ALA A 267 32.65 -15.18 -20.97
C ALA A 267 31.34 -14.92 -20.21
N ALA A 268 31.37 -15.06 -18.89
CA ALA A 268 30.20 -14.82 -18.05
C ALA A 268 29.70 -13.38 -18.24
N SER A 269 28.40 -13.22 -18.47
CA SER A 269 27.78 -11.94 -18.82
C SER A 269 26.52 -11.68 -17.99
N ILE A 270 26.29 -10.41 -17.71
CA ILE A 270 25.14 -9.92 -16.96
C ILE A 270 23.90 -9.97 -17.88
N LEU A 271 22.78 -10.45 -17.35
CA LEU A 271 21.48 -10.41 -17.98
C LEU A 271 20.61 -9.32 -17.35
N THR A 272 20.74 -9.12 -16.05
CA THR A 272 20.02 -8.11 -15.27
C THR A 272 20.81 -7.82 -14.00
N LEU A 273 20.81 -6.57 -13.57
CA LEU A 273 21.42 -6.13 -12.31
C LEU A 273 20.39 -5.39 -11.47
N GLY A 274 20.36 -5.66 -10.18
CA GLY A 274 19.50 -4.91 -9.28
C GLY A 274 19.66 -5.31 -7.83
N VAL A 275 18.61 -5.05 -7.07
CA VAL A 275 18.50 -5.43 -5.66
C VAL A 275 17.27 -6.28 -5.45
N ALA A 276 17.35 -7.20 -4.50
CA ALA A 276 16.28 -8.15 -4.26
C ALA A 276 16.15 -8.48 -2.78
N LYS A 277 14.99 -9.02 -2.43
CA LYS A 277 14.75 -9.73 -1.17
C LYS A 277 14.25 -11.13 -1.47
N GLY A 278 14.93 -12.12 -0.89
CA GLY A 278 14.65 -13.55 -1.12
C GLY A 278 13.48 -14.11 -0.29
N LYS A 279 13.25 -15.41 -0.47
CA LYS A 279 12.23 -16.20 0.24
C LYS A 279 12.78 -16.79 1.53
N ASP A 280 12.82 -15.98 2.58
CA ASP A 280 13.35 -16.36 3.89
C ASP A 280 12.44 -15.84 5.01
N TYR A 281 12.32 -14.53 5.13
CA TYR A 281 11.51 -13.85 6.12
C TYR A 281 10.72 -12.72 5.47
N GLN A 282 9.61 -12.33 6.10
CA GLN A 282 9.00 -11.04 5.79
C GLN A 282 10.03 -9.93 6.00
N TYR A 283 9.95 -8.87 5.23
CA TYR A 283 10.90 -7.78 5.27
C TYR A 283 10.24 -6.46 4.93
N GLN A 284 10.70 -5.39 5.59
CA GLN A 284 10.31 -4.02 5.32
C GLN A 284 11.56 -3.16 5.38
N GLY A 285 11.87 -2.49 4.27
CA GLY A 285 12.98 -1.56 4.22
C GLY A 285 13.09 -0.88 2.88
N SER A 286 14.21 -0.20 2.71
CA SER A 286 14.48 0.63 1.55
C SER A 286 15.93 0.49 1.15
N VAL A 287 16.21 0.74 -0.12
CA VAL A 287 17.53 0.73 -0.71
C VAL A 287 17.76 2.04 -1.45
N ASP A 288 18.96 2.60 -1.31
CA ASP A 288 19.42 3.79 -2.02
C ASP A 288 20.91 3.68 -2.36
N ALA A 289 21.43 4.58 -3.19
CA ALA A 289 22.85 4.73 -3.52
C ALA A 289 23.52 3.41 -3.95
N LEU A 290 22.89 2.66 -4.84
CA LEU A 290 23.46 1.43 -5.40
C LEU A 290 24.67 1.80 -6.28
N ARG A 291 25.86 1.40 -5.86
CA ARG A 291 27.11 1.57 -6.60
C ARG A 291 27.33 0.36 -7.52
N VAL A 292 27.61 0.65 -8.77
CA VAL A 292 28.10 -0.30 -9.77
C VAL A 292 29.25 0.38 -10.52
N ASN A 293 30.46 -0.12 -10.32
CA ASN A 293 31.70 0.49 -10.78
C ASN A 293 31.78 1.98 -10.37
N ASP A 294 32.02 2.84 -11.37
CA ASP A 294 32.13 4.28 -11.24
C ASP A 294 30.76 4.99 -11.24
N GLU A 295 29.64 4.24 -11.25
CA GLU A 295 28.30 4.82 -11.23
C GLU A 295 27.60 4.56 -9.90
N VAL A 296 26.89 5.57 -9.40
CA VAL A 296 25.99 5.45 -8.25
C VAL A 296 24.59 5.79 -8.68
N PHE A 297 23.71 4.81 -8.54
CA PHE A 297 22.29 4.84 -8.85
C PHE A 297 21.52 5.30 -7.61
N ASN A 298 21.03 6.55 -7.67
CA ASN A 298 20.19 7.19 -6.66
C ASN A 298 18.71 6.90 -6.98
N PHE A 299 18.00 6.24 -6.07
CA PHE A 299 16.61 5.82 -6.30
C PHE A 299 15.65 6.93 -5.88
N GLU A 300 14.93 7.54 -6.82
CA GLU A 300 14.06 8.69 -6.59
C GLU A 300 12.60 8.43 -6.99
N PRO A 301 11.59 9.16 -6.45
CA PRO A 301 10.18 8.88 -6.73
C PRO A 301 9.79 8.88 -8.22
N PHE A 302 10.57 9.57 -9.05
CA PHE A 302 10.35 9.71 -10.49
C PHE A 302 11.43 9.01 -11.33
N GLY A 303 12.18 8.06 -10.77
CA GLY A 303 13.14 7.28 -11.54
C GLY A 303 14.47 7.10 -10.82
N VAL A 304 15.47 6.66 -11.55
CA VAL A 304 16.79 6.39 -10.98
C VAL A 304 17.76 7.40 -11.55
N GLU A 305 18.31 8.27 -10.71
CA GLU A 305 19.33 9.22 -11.14
C GLU A 305 20.71 8.55 -11.08
N VAL A 306 21.61 8.90 -12.01
CA VAL A 306 22.96 8.33 -12.07
C VAL A 306 23.96 9.44 -11.84
N THR A 307 24.89 9.20 -10.92
CA THR A 307 26.02 10.08 -10.67
C THR A 307 27.32 9.31 -10.85
N THR A 308 28.30 9.94 -11.49
CA THR A 308 29.69 9.46 -11.54
C THR A 308 30.48 10.27 -10.51
N PRO A 309 31.08 9.65 -9.48
CA PRO A 309 31.84 10.33 -8.42
C PRO A 309 33.02 11.18 -8.92
#